data_AF-A0A538LAJ2-F1
#
_entry.id   AF-A0A538LAJ2-F1
#
_cell.length_a   1.000
_cell.length_b   1.000
_cell.length_c   1.000
_cell.angle_alpha   90.00
_cell.angle_beta   90.00
_cell.angle_gamma   90.00
#
_symmetry.space_group_name_H-M   'P 1'
#
loop_
_entity.id
_entity.type
_entity.pdbx_description
1 polymer ?
#
loop_
_entity_poly.entity_id
_entity_poly.type
_entity_poly.pdbx_seq_one_letter_code
_entity_poly.pdbx_strand_id
1 'polypeptide(L)' 'MRNASMRLNVKLPAGTGQVVTWVNGHRVGHSLHGGSVSFPLAGRAGHAADWAVTRGKVSRSAC' A
#
# COMPACT_ATOMS: atom_id res chain seq x y z
N MET A 1 -13.51 -18.83 -10.10
CA MET A 1 -13.88 -17.57 -9.41
C MET A 1 -12.94 -16.48 -9.90
N ARG A 2 -13.43 -15.46 -10.61
CA ARG A 2 -12.61 -14.31 -10.99
C ARG A 2 -12.25 -13.58 -9.69
N ASN A 3 -10.96 -13.54 -9.33
CA ASN A 3 -10.49 -12.65 -8.28
C ASN A 3 -10.83 -11.22 -8.74
N ALA A 4 -11.84 -10.59 -8.14
CA ALA A 4 -12.13 -9.18 -8.39
C ALA A 4 -10.96 -8.39 -7.80
N SER A 5 -10.04 -7.94 -8.65
CA SER A 5 -8.91 -7.13 -8.21
C SER A 5 -9.38 -5.70 -8.01
N MET A 6 -9.66 -5.32 -6.76
CA MET A 6 -9.86 -3.91 -6.41
C MET A 6 -8.51 -3.20 -6.40
N ARG A 7 -8.47 -1.93 -6.79
CA ARG A 7 -7.32 -1.04 -6.54
C ARG A 7 -7.70 -0.03 -5.49
N LEU A 8 -6.85 0.11 -4.48
CA LEU A 8 -6.96 1.21 -3.53
C LEU A 8 -6.05 2.35 -3.97
N ASN A 9 -6.49 3.58 -3.72
CA ASN A 9 -5.69 4.78 -3.89
C ASN A 9 -5.78 5.62 -2.61
N VAL A 10 -4.64 5.86 -1.97
CA VAL A 10 -4.55 6.53 -0.67
C VAL A 10 -3.73 7.80 -0.84
N LYS A 11 -4.35 8.95 -0.61
CA LYS A 11 -3.65 10.24 -0.62
C LYS A 11 -2.75 10.35 0.60
N LEU A 12 -1.48 10.65 0.38
CA LEU A 12 -0.52 10.84 1.45
C LEU A 12 -0.48 12.30 1.90
N PRO A 13 -0.22 12.56 3.20
CA PRO A 13 0.15 13.89 3.66
C PRO A 13 1.39 14.41 2.93
N ALA A 14 1.49 15.73 2.76
CA ALA A 14 2.67 16.36 2.17
C ALA A 14 3.94 16.03 2.99
N GLY A 15 5.07 15.87 2.31
CA GLY A 15 6.34 15.51 2.96
C GLY A 15 6.41 14.06 3.45
N THR A 16 5.42 13.21 3.14
CA THR A 16 5.54 11.77 3.37
C THR A 16 6.69 11.22 2.52
N GLY A 17 7.72 10.71 3.19
CA GLY A 17 8.87 10.07 2.55
C GLY A 17 8.55 8.67 2.01
N GLN A 18 9.51 7.75 2.14
CA GLN A 18 9.28 6.36 1.76
C GLN A 18 8.14 5.73 2.58
N VAL A 19 7.38 4.85 1.94
CA VAL A 19 6.24 4.14 2.53
C VAL A 19 6.31 2.64 2.24
N VAL A 20 5.64 1.87 3.07
CA VAL A 20 5.44 0.43 2.90
C VAL A 20 3.96 0.13 2.98
N THR A 21 3.49 -0.67 2.03
CA THR A 21 2.07 -1.04 1.89
C THR A 21 1.85 -2.48 2.30
N TRP A 22 0.77 -2.70 3.04
CA TRP A 22 0.38 -4.00 3.57
C TRP A 22 -1.04 -4.35 3.15
N VAL A 23 -1.27 -5.61 2.82
CA VAL A 23 -2.60 -6.19 2.59
C VAL A 23 -2.67 -7.51 3.35
N ASN A 24 -3.65 -7.65 4.24
CA ASN A 24 -3.84 -8.83 5.11
C ASN A 24 -2.55 -9.28 5.80
N GLY A 25 -1.76 -8.33 6.32
CA GLY A 25 -0.49 -8.59 7.01
C GLY A 25 0.73 -8.81 6.10
N HIS A 26 0.55 -8.90 4.77
CA HIS A 26 1.65 -9.12 3.83
C HIS A 26 2.09 -7.82 3.15
N ARG A 27 3.40 -7.63 3.01
CA ARG A 27 3.96 -6.53 2.24
C ARG A 27 3.65 -6.73 0.75
N VAL A 28 3.11 -5.71 0.10
CA VAL A 28 2.79 -5.73 -1.33
C VAL A 28 3.50 -4.61 -2.09
N GLY A 29 3.65 -4.81 -3.40
CA GLY A 29 4.08 -3.76 -4.31
C GLY A 29 3.05 -2.65 -4.42
N HIS A 30 3.50 -1.41 -4.65
CA HIS A 30 2.65 -0.26 -4.86
C HIS A 30 3.30 0.72 -5.85
N SER A 31 2.50 1.63 -6.39
CA SER A 31 2.95 2.76 -7.19
C SER A 31 2.73 4.07 -6.44
N LEU A 32 3.68 4.99 -6.50
CA LEU A 32 3.56 6.36 -6.00
C LEU A 32 3.35 7.32 -7.17
N HIS A 33 2.25 8.07 -7.16
CA HIS A 33 1.98 9.09 -8.17
C HIS A 33 1.16 10.24 -7.57
N GLY A 34 1.55 11.50 -7.85
CA GLY A 34 0.80 12.68 -7.42
C GLY A 34 0.53 12.74 -5.91
N GLY A 35 1.51 12.33 -5.08
CA GLY A 35 1.36 12.28 -3.63
C GLY A 35 0.39 11.21 -3.12
N SER A 36 0.08 10.19 -3.93
CA SER A 36 -0.80 9.09 -3.53
C SER A 36 -0.14 7.73 -3.77
N VAL A 37 -0.49 6.77 -2.91
CA VAL A 37 -0.08 5.36 -3.01
C VAL A 37 -1.22 4.57 -3.60
N SER A 38 -0.95 3.81 -4.65
CA SER A 38 -1.94 2.91 -5.24
C SER A 38 -1.42 1.49 -5.38
N PHE A 39 -2.28 0.53 -5.06
CA PHE A 39 -1.93 -0.89 -4.93
C PHE A 39 -3.16 -1.78 -5.11
N PRO A 40 -2.98 -3.05 -5.50
CA PRO A 40 -4.07 -4.02 -5.54
C PRO A 40 -4.49 -4.40 -4.12
N LEU A 41 -5.80 -4.42 -3.87
CA LEU A 41 -6.40 -4.95 -2.65
C LEU A 41 -7.03 -6.31 -2.99
N ALA A 42 -6.35 -7.39 -2.60
CA ALA A 42 -6.87 -8.74 -2.73
C ALA A 42 -7.97 -8.96 -1.68
N GLY A 43 -9.20 -9.16 -2.14
CA GLY A 43 -10.35 -9.43 -1.29
C GLY A 43 -11.29 -10.45 -1.92
N ARG A 44 -12.19 -11.00 -1.09
CA ARG A 44 -13.28 -11.86 -1.54
C ARG A 44 -14.59 -11.14 -1.24
N ALA A 45 -15.56 -11.26 -2.14
CA ALA A 45 -16.89 -10.67 -1.94
C ALA A 45 -17.49 -11.17 -0.61
N GLY A 46 -18.03 -10.26 0.19
CA GLY A 46 -18.60 -10.58 1.51
C GLY A 46 -17.59 -10.76 2.65
N HIS A 47 -16.29 -10.58 2.41
CA HIS A 47 -15.25 -10.67 3.43
C HIS A 47 -14.48 -9.35 3.57
N ALA A 48 -14.10 -9.02 4.81
CA ALA A 48 -13.20 -7.91 5.07
C ALA A 48 -11.83 -8.17 4.43
N ALA A 49 -11.20 -7.08 3.98
CA ALA A 49 -9.82 -7.07 3.52
C ALA A 49 -9.10 -5.92 4.21
N ASP A 50 -8.09 -6.26 5.00
CA ASP A 50 -7.37 -5.29 5.80
C ASP A 50 -6.18 -4.74 5.02
N TRP A 51 -5.92 -3.45 5.20
CA TRP A 51 -4.82 -2.76 4.54
C TRP A 51 -4.21 -1.70 5.44
N ALA A 52 -2.94 -1.40 5.20
CA ALA A 52 -2.25 -0.31 5.85
C ALA A 52 -1.19 0.29 4.93
N VAL A 53 -0.96 1.60 5.08
CA VAL A 53 0.22 2.28 4.53
C VAL A 53 1.00 2.84 5.71
N THR A 54 2.26 2.44 5.83
CA THR A 54 3.14 2.81 6.94
C THR A 54 4.36 3.56 6.42
N ARG A 55 5.02 4.35 7.27
CA ARG A 55 6.30 4.97 6.90
C ARG A 55 7.37 3.89 6.76
N GLY A 56 8.09 3.91 5.64
CA GLY A 56 9.29 3.10 5.45
C GLY A 56 10.43 3.65 6.31
N LYS A 57 11.27 2.75 6.83
CA LYS A 57 12.56 3.16 7.40
C LYS A 57 13.45 3.59 6.24
N VAL A 58 13.99 4.81 6.30
CA VAL A 58 15.12 5.19 5.45
C VAL A 58 16.30 4.33 5.91
N SER A 59 16.70 3.36 5.10
CA SER A 59 17.99 2.71 5.28
C SER A 59 19.05 3.77 4.99
N ARG A 60 19.63 4.37 6.04
CA ARG A 60 20.94 5.03 5.88
C ARG A 60 21.93 3.91 5.59
N SER A 61 22.25 3.71 4.32
CA SER A 61 23.52 3.04 3.99
C SER A 61 24.61 3.83 4.71
N ALA A 62 25.38 3.16 5.56
CA ALA A 62 26.50 3.76 6.26
C ALA A 62 27.47 4.39 5.25
N CYS A 63 28.01 5.56 5.59
CA CYS A 63 29.09 6.25 4.88
C CYS A 63 30.25 5.32 4.56
#